data_AF-A0AAJ0SHX7-F1
#
_entry.id   AF-A0AAJ0SHX7-F1
#
_cell.length_a   1.000
_cell.length_b   1.000
_cell.length_c   1.000
_cell.angle_alpha   90.00
_cell.angle_beta   90.00
_cell.angle_gamma   90.00
#
_symmetry.space_group_name_H-M   'P 1'
#
loop_
_entity.id
_entity.type
_entity.pdbx_description
1 polymer ?
#
loop_
_entity_poly.entity_id
_entity_poly.type
_entity_poly.pdbx_seq_one_letter_code
_entity_poly.pdbx_strand_id
1 'polypeptide(L)'
;MRNLLKFTLLIFILSLKTYSQNCSDSIRKNWKYFKLKSNTQAFIVDHLPSPALCGPLAFASVTIVKTEDGETFRVLDLCNSKTYTTHQKIKIIPGIKPKFNVIFLSQSVIKQNADNKLEPEYDYKILKTTWATIEQYKSNKNVRINT
;
A
#
# COMPACT_ATOMS: atom_id res chain seq x y z
N MET A 1 -23.74 14.80 46.36
CA MET A 1 -23.46 15.21 44.96
C MET A 1 -21.98 15.12 44.54
N ARG A 2 -20.97 15.22 45.43
CA ARG A 2 -19.53 15.13 45.07
C ARG A 2 -19.03 13.76 44.55
N ASN A 3 -19.68 12.67 44.94
CA ASN A 3 -19.26 11.31 44.55
C ASN A 3 -19.83 10.84 43.20
N LEU A 4 -20.93 11.42 42.72
CA LEU A 4 -21.54 11.06 41.43
C LEU A 4 -20.69 11.55 40.25
N LEU A 5 -20.06 12.73 40.41
CA LEU A 5 -19.20 13.36 39.39
C LEU A 5 -17.89 12.59 39.15
N LYS A 6 -17.39 11.87 40.17
CA LYS A 6 -16.17 11.05 40.06
C LYS A 6 -16.41 9.77 39.27
N PHE A 7 -17.58 9.16 39.43
CA PHE A 7 -17.94 7.94 38.72
C PHE A 7 -18.20 8.19 37.23
N THR A 8 -18.83 9.31 36.87
CA THR A 8 -19.04 9.68 35.46
C THR A 8 -17.74 10.03 34.74
N LEU A 9 -16.79 10.69 35.41
CA LEU A 9 -15.47 10.99 34.85
C LEU A 9 -14.65 9.70 34.59
N LEU A 10 -14.71 8.73 35.50
CA LEU A 10 -14.04 7.43 35.36
C LEU A 10 -14.61 6.61 34.20
N ILE A 11 -15.93 6.58 34.04
CA ILE A 11 -16.58 5.87 32.93
C ILE A 11 -16.23 6.52 31.58
N PHE A 12 -16.11 7.85 31.52
CA PHE A 12 -15.71 8.57 30.30
C PHE A 12 -14.24 8.32 29.93
N ILE A 13 -13.34 8.20 30.91
CA ILE A 13 -11.92 7.88 30.66
C ILE A 13 -11.74 6.41 30.23
N LEU A 14 -12.55 5.49 30.75
CA LEU A 14 -12.51 4.08 30.39
C LEU A 14 -13.06 3.82 28.97
N SER A 15 -14.09 4.53 28.54
CA SER A 15 -14.66 4.38 27.19
C SER A 15 -13.78 4.95 26.07
N LEU A 16 -12.93 5.94 26.37
CA LEU A 16 -11.94 6.48 25.43
C LEU A 16 -10.78 5.50 25.12
N LYS A 17 -10.50 4.54 26.00
CA LYS A 17 -9.40 3.57 25.81
C LYS A 17 -9.75 2.40 24.90
N THR A 18 -11.03 2.12 24.66
CA THR A 18 -11.48 0.91 23.97
C THR A 18 -11.92 1.12 22.52
N TYR A 19 -11.99 2.36 22.00
CA TYR A 19 -12.64 2.60 20.71
C TYR A 19 -11.75 2.96 19.52
N SER A 20 -10.46 3.30 19.68
CA SER A 20 -9.72 3.85 18.53
C SER A 20 -8.36 3.23 18.29
N GLN A 21 -8.19 2.78 17.04
CA GLN A 21 -6.92 2.64 16.31
C GLN A 21 -5.94 1.59 16.83
N ASN A 22 -5.84 0.45 16.13
CA ASN A 22 -4.57 -0.29 15.95
C ASN A 22 -4.62 -1.44 14.94
N CYS A 23 -5.73 -1.65 14.21
CA CYS A 23 -5.80 -2.77 13.27
C CYS A 23 -4.79 -2.62 12.11
N SER A 24 -4.69 -1.47 11.45
CA SER A 24 -3.80 -1.27 10.29
C SER A 24 -2.30 -1.36 10.62
N ASP A 25 -1.86 -0.79 11.73
CA ASP A 25 -0.45 -0.84 12.14
C ASP A 25 -0.01 -2.24 12.58
N SER A 26 -0.93 -3.05 13.12
CA SER A 26 -0.63 -4.43 13.48
C SER A 26 -0.31 -5.31 12.26
N ILE A 27 -0.98 -5.06 11.12
CA ILE A 27 -0.84 -5.89 9.92
C ILE A 27 0.48 -5.61 9.20
N ARG A 28 0.86 -4.33 9.11
CA ARG A 28 2.09 -3.89 8.43
C ARG A 28 3.36 -4.45 9.07
N LYS A 29 3.33 -4.74 10.38
CA LYS A 29 4.44 -5.39 11.09
C LYS A 29 4.77 -6.77 10.53
N ASN A 30 3.82 -7.42 9.85
CA ASN A 30 4.01 -8.75 9.28
C ASN A 30 4.59 -8.73 7.85
N TRP A 31 4.80 -7.54 7.28
CA TRP A 31 5.37 -7.42 5.94
C TRP A 31 6.84 -7.87 5.91
N LYS A 32 7.15 -8.73 4.95
CA LYS A 32 8.48 -9.31 4.75
C LYS A 32 9.18 -8.55 3.63
N TYR A 33 10.08 -7.65 4.01
CA TYR A 33 10.81 -6.83 3.06
C TYR A 33 11.92 -7.62 2.36
N PHE A 34 12.01 -7.47 1.04
CA PHE A 34 13.10 -8.00 0.25
C PHE A 34 13.66 -6.92 -0.69
N LYS A 35 14.87 -7.16 -1.22
CA LYS A 35 15.49 -6.30 -2.23
C LYS A 35 15.30 -6.94 -3.61
N LEU A 36 14.60 -6.23 -4.49
CA LEU A 36 14.52 -6.62 -5.89
C LEU A 36 15.92 -6.53 -6.54
N LYS A 37 16.35 -7.57 -7.25
CA LYS A 37 17.72 -7.68 -7.80
C LYS A 37 17.86 -7.05 -9.19
N SER A 38 16.80 -7.07 -9.98
CA SER A 38 16.80 -6.64 -11.38
C SER A 38 15.46 -6.02 -11.73
N ASN A 39 15.40 -5.36 -12.90
CA ASN A 39 14.13 -4.87 -13.43
C ASN A 39 13.19 -6.05 -13.70
N THR A 40 11.92 -5.91 -13.31
CA THR A 40 10.93 -6.98 -13.42
C THR A 40 9.71 -6.47 -14.15
N GLN A 41 9.19 -7.25 -15.09
CA GLN A 41 7.90 -6.97 -15.73
C GLN A 41 6.79 -7.62 -14.90
N ALA A 42 5.70 -6.89 -14.70
CA ALA A 42 4.58 -7.38 -13.92
C ALA A 42 3.26 -6.75 -14.39
N PHE A 43 2.17 -7.32 -13.91
CA PHE A 43 0.81 -6.83 -14.09
C PHE A 43 0.29 -6.28 -12.76
N ILE A 44 -0.38 -5.15 -12.81
CA ILE A 44 -1.06 -4.56 -11.65
C ILE A 44 -2.21 -5.48 -11.23
N VAL A 45 -2.22 -5.91 -9.97
CA VAL A 45 -3.37 -6.57 -9.34
C VAL A 45 -4.23 -5.54 -8.64
N ASP A 46 -3.60 -4.65 -7.88
CA ASP A 46 -4.27 -3.53 -7.20
C ASP A 46 -3.28 -2.39 -7.00
N HIS A 47 -3.78 -1.16 -6.99
CA HIS A 47 -2.94 0.03 -6.89
C HIS A 47 -3.65 1.13 -6.10
N LEU A 48 -2.99 1.57 -5.03
CA LEU A 48 -3.39 2.72 -4.24
C LEU A 48 -2.32 3.82 -4.40
N PRO A 49 -2.62 4.92 -5.13
CA PRO A 49 -1.65 5.97 -5.37
C PRO A 49 -1.28 6.69 -4.08
N SER A 50 -0.10 7.30 -4.09
CA SER A 50 0.30 8.24 -3.04
C SER A 50 -0.68 9.42 -3.01
N PRO A 51 -1.27 9.79 -1.84
CA PRO A 51 -2.25 10.88 -1.76
C PRO A 51 -1.64 12.25 -2.06
N ALA A 52 -0.32 12.38 -1.95
CA ALA A 52 0.42 13.57 -2.28
C ALA A 52 1.80 13.22 -2.86
N LEU A 53 2.40 14.17 -3.55
CA LEU A 53 3.83 14.12 -3.88
C LEU A 53 4.67 14.26 -2.60
N CYS A 54 5.96 13.96 -2.72
CA CYS A 54 6.93 14.18 -1.65
C CYS A 54 6.96 15.68 -1.31
N GLY A 55 6.85 15.98 -0.02
CA GLY A 55 6.97 17.33 0.51
C GLY A 55 7.56 17.28 1.91
N PRO A 56 7.02 18.03 2.88
CA PRO A 56 7.41 17.89 4.29
C PRO A 56 7.22 16.47 4.83
N LEU A 57 6.27 15.74 4.25
CA LEU A 57 6.01 14.33 4.51
C LEU A 57 6.38 13.51 3.27
N ALA A 58 6.92 12.32 3.50
CA ALA A 58 7.19 11.34 2.47
C ALA A 58 6.04 10.32 2.42
N PHE A 59 5.36 10.25 1.28
CA PHE A 59 4.32 9.26 1.04
C PHE A 59 4.80 8.19 0.06
N ALA A 60 4.19 7.00 0.09
CA ALA A 60 4.39 5.99 -0.96
C ALA A 60 3.04 5.45 -1.44
N SER A 61 2.99 5.14 -2.73
CA SER A 61 1.92 4.29 -3.24
C SER A 61 2.12 2.86 -2.76
N VAL A 62 1.02 2.13 -2.68
CA VAL A 62 1.01 0.70 -2.39
C VAL A 62 0.46 0.01 -3.62
N THR A 63 1.23 -0.89 -4.21
CA THR A 63 0.83 -1.61 -5.41
C THR A 63 1.02 -3.09 -5.22
N ILE A 64 -0.03 -3.88 -5.45
CA ILE A 64 0.08 -5.33 -5.54
C ILE A 64 0.32 -5.68 -7.00
N VAL A 65 1.33 -6.48 -7.26
CA VAL A 65 1.74 -6.87 -8.61
C VAL A 65 1.82 -8.38 -8.72
N LYS A 66 1.59 -8.89 -9.92
CA LYS A 66 1.86 -10.28 -10.30
C LYS A 66 2.86 -10.28 -11.46
N THR A 67 4.02 -10.89 -11.26
CA THR A 67 5.08 -11.02 -12.28
C THR A 67 4.70 -12.03 -13.35
N GLU A 68 5.46 -12.04 -14.46
CA GLU A 68 5.22 -12.98 -15.57
C GLU A 68 5.41 -14.45 -15.19
N ASP A 69 6.29 -14.74 -14.23
CA ASP A 69 6.49 -16.07 -13.64
C ASP A 69 5.45 -16.42 -12.55
N GLY A 70 4.48 -15.53 -12.31
CA GLY A 70 3.34 -15.77 -11.41
C GLY A 70 3.57 -15.39 -9.95
N GLU A 71 4.75 -14.90 -9.58
CA GLU A 71 5.02 -14.39 -8.24
C GLU A 71 4.15 -13.15 -7.94
N THR A 72 3.60 -13.07 -6.73
CA THR A 72 2.80 -11.91 -6.28
C THR A 72 3.44 -11.26 -5.07
N PHE A 73 3.65 -9.94 -5.14
CA PHE A 73 4.20 -9.16 -4.04
C PHE A 73 3.72 -7.71 -4.05
N ARG A 74 4.00 -7.00 -2.96
CA ARG A 74 3.71 -5.58 -2.78
C ARG A 74 4.91 -4.73 -3.17
N VAL A 75 4.67 -3.67 -3.92
CA VAL A 75 5.63 -2.62 -4.26
C VAL A 75 5.25 -1.33 -3.53
N LEU A 76 6.23 -0.76 -2.85
CA LEU A 76 6.16 0.60 -2.30
C LEU A 76 6.95 1.52 -3.20
N ASP A 77 6.26 2.46 -3.85
CA ASP A 77 6.86 3.44 -4.75
C ASP A 77 6.71 4.85 -4.18
N LEU A 78 7.86 5.48 -3.92
CA LEU A 78 7.93 6.72 -3.18
C LEU A 78 7.31 7.85 -4.01
N CYS A 79 6.31 8.50 -3.42
CA CYS A 79 5.66 9.70 -3.94
C CYS A 79 5.07 9.55 -5.34
N ASN A 80 4.76 8.30 -5.72
CA ASN A 80 4.10 8.02 -6.97
C ASN A 80 2.58 8.23 -6.82
N SER A 81 2.10 9.36 -7.31
CA SER A 81 0.68 9.70 -7.38
C SER A 81 0.02 9.30 -8.71
N LYS A 82 0.74 8.59 -9.60
CA LYS A 82 0.18 8.13 -10.88
C LYS A 82 -0.86 7.06 -10.60
N THR A 83 -1.91 7.05 -11.40
CA THR A 83 -2.91 6.00 -11.40
C THR A 83 -2.54 4.88 -12.38
N TYR A 84 -2.86 3.65 -12.01
CA TYR A 84 -2.67 2.47 -12.85
C TYR A 84 -3.94 1.63 -12.80
N THR A 85 -4.28 0.97 -13.90
CA THR A 85 -5.45 0.09 -13.98
C THR A 85 -5.06 -1.36 -13.69
N THR A 86 -6.01 -2.14 -13.15
CA THR A 86 -5.82 -3.59 -12.98
C THR A 86 -5.50 -4.25 -14.32
N HIS A 87 -4.62 -5.24 -14.31
CA HIS A 87 -4.03 -5.92 -15.46
C HIS A 87 -3.11 -5.07 -16.34
N GLN A 88 -2.85 -3.81 -16.00
CA GLN A 88 -1.89 -3.00 -16.74
C GLN A 88 -0.48 -3.57 -16.59
N LYS A 89 0.21 -3.74 -17.73
CA LYS A 89 1.63 -4.14 -17.74
C LYS A 89 2.51 -2.96 -17.36
N ILE A 90 3.39 -3.19 -16.40
CA ILE A 90 4.34 -2.21 -15.85
C ILE A 90 5.74 -2.78 -15.78
N LYS A 91 6.71 -1.89 -15.64
CA LYS A 91 8.10 -2.21 -15.32
C LYS A 91 8.37 -1.77 -13.88
N ILE A 92 8.88 -2.69 -13.08
CA ILE A 92 9.30 -2.46 -11.69
C ILE A 92 10.82 -2.34 -11.69
N ILE A 93 11.33 -1.21 -11.22
CA ILE A 93 12.77 -0.91 -11.17
C ILE A 93 13.22 -0.97 -9.71
N PRO A 94 14.27 -1.73 -9.36
CA PRO A 94 14.77 -1.84 -7.99
C PRO A 94 14.96 -0.49 -7.32
N GLY A 95 14.34 -0.33 -6.15
CA GLY A 95 14.44 0.88 -5.33
C GLY A 95 15.20 0.63 -4.05
N ILE A 96 15.67 1.71 -3.43
CA ILE A 96 16.32 1.67 -2.12
C ILE A 96 15.28 2.06 -1.06
N LYS A 97 15.21 1.30 0.03
CA LYS A 97 14.39 1.68 1.19
C LYS A 97 14.87 3.05 1.71
N PRO A 98 13.99 4.05 1.83
CA PRO A 98 14.37 5.35 2.37
C PRO A 98 14.82 5.24 3.83
N LYS A 99 15.73 6.14 4.22
CA LYS A 99 16.27 6.23 5.61
C LYS A 99 15.33 7.00 6.56
N PHE A 100 14.24 7.54 6.04
CA PHE A 100 13.23 8.30 6.77
C PHE A 100 11.91 7.54 6.80
N ASN A 101 11.02 7.98 7.69
CA ASN A 101 9.68 7.41 7.80
C ASN A 101 8.84 7.77 6.56
N VAL A 102 8.13 6.77 6.04
CA VAL A 102 7.24 6.94 4.89
C VAL A 102 5.83 6.57 5.30
N ILE A 103 4.89 7.42 4.94
CA ILE A 103 3.47 7.24 5.17
C ILE A 103 2.87 6.58 3.93
N PHE A 104 2.02 5.58 4.12
CA PHE A 104 1.28 4.97 3.03
C PHE A 104 -0.12 4.63 3.53
N LEU A 105 -1.09 4.67 2.63
CA LEU A 105 -2.49 4.36 2.94
C LEU A 105 -2.68 2.84 3.05
N SER A 106 -3.62 2.39 3.89
CA SER A 106 -3.96 0.97 3.97
C SER A 106 -4.82 0.60 2.77
N GLN A 107 -4.47 -0.47 2.06
CA GLN A 107 -5.32 -1.05 1.01
C GLN A 107 -6.44 -1.85 1.70
N SER A 108 -7.44 -1.12 2.17
CA SER A 108 -8.71 -1.73 2.56
C SER A 108 -9.48 -1.96 1.26
N VAL A 109 -9.32 -3.15 0.65
CA VAL A 109 -10.24 -3.53 -0.42
C VAL A 109 -11.62 -3.70 0.23
N ILE A 110 -12.54 -2.79 -0.07
CA ILE A 110 -13.93 -2.90 0.35
C ILE A 110 -14.57 -3.98 -0.53
N LYS A 111 -14.36 -5.26 -0.19
CA LYS A 111 -15.33 -6.28 -0.60
C LYS A 111 -16.49 -6.18 0.38
N GLN A 112 -17.62 -5.66 -0.10
CA GLN A 112 -18.87 -5.77 0.62
C GLN A 112 -19.28 -7.25 0.56
N ASN A 113 -18.85 -8.04 1.55
CA ASN A 113 -19.40 -9.37 1.75
C ASN A 113 -20.83 -9.23 2.30
N ALA A 114 -21.64 -10.29 2.21
CA ALA A 114 -23.05 -10.31 2.64
C ALA A 114 -23.29 -9.78 4.08
N ASP A 115 -22.25 -9.77 4.92
CA ASP A 115 -22.25 -9.32 6.31
C ASP A 115 -21.73 -7.88 6.53
N ASN A 116 -21.53 -7.06 5.47
CA ASN A 116 -20.98 -5.68 5.54
C ASN A 116 -19.59 -5.56 6.21
N LYS A 117 -18.85 -6.66 6.34
CA LYS A 117 -17.53 -6.67 6.98
C LYS A 117 -16.46 -6.18 6.00
N LEU A 118 -15.79 -5.07 6.36
CA LEU A 118 -14.64 -4.54 5.64
C LEU A 118 -13.42 -5.44 5.89
N GLU A 119 -12.97 -6.20 4.90
CA GLU A 119 -11.75 -7.04 5.02
C GLU A 119 -10.66 -6.61 4.04
N PRO A 120 -9.47 -6.20 4.52
CA PRO A 120 -8.36 -5.87 3.64
C PRO A 120 -7.74 -7.16 3.11
N GLU A 121 -8.28 -7.68 2.00
CA GLU A 121 -7.94 -9.01 1.47
C GLU A 121 -6.43 -9.21 1.23
N TYR A 122 -5.72 -8.16 0.80
CA TYR A 122 -4.31 -8.25 0.44
C TYR A 122 -3.35 -7.96 1.58
N ASP A 123 -3.73 -7.15 2.58
CA ASP A 123 -2.82 -6.77 3.66
C ASP A 123 -2.44 -7.96 4.55
N TYR A 124 -3.32 -8.96 4.66
CA TYR A 124 -3.05 -10.20 5.39
C TYR A 124 -2.44 -11.32 4.54
N LYS A 125 -2.81 -11.43 3.26
CA LYS A 125 -2.42 -12.55 2.39
C LYS A 125 -1.06 -12.33 1.71
N ILE A 126 -0.76 -11.09 1.33
CA ILE A 126 0.43 -10.75 0.56
C ILE A 126 1.43 -10.04 1.48
N LEU A 127 2.35 -10.81 2.03
CA LEU A 127 3.34 -10.28 3.00
C LEU A 127 4.62 -9.80 2.33
N LYS A 128 5.01 -10.40 1.20
CA LYS A 128 6.27 -10.08 0.51
C LYS A 128 6.20 -8.66 -0.05
N THR A 129 7.15 -7.81 0.33
CA THR A 129 7.11 -6.37 0.06
C THR A 129 8.48 -5.85 -0.39
N THR A 130 8.55 -4.98 -1.40
CA THR A 130 9.80 -4.33 -1.85
C THR A 130 9.62 -2.84 -2.04
N TRP A 131 10.72 -2.10 -1.93
CA TRP A 131 10.82 -0.73 -2.42
C TRP A 131 11.25 -0.75 -3.89
N ALA A 132 10.54 -0.04 -4.75
CA ALA A 132 10.83 0.02 -6.19
C ALA A 132 10.11 1.20 -6.85
N THR A 133 10.57 1.59 -8.03
CA THR A 133 9.89 2.57 -8.88
C THR A 133 9.05 1.84 -9.93
N ILE A 134 7.83 2.33 -10.15
CA ILE A 134 6.88 1.79 -11.13
C ILE A 134 6.84 2.68 -12.36
N GLU A 135 7.17 2.11 -13.51
CA GLU A 135 7.07 2.75 -14.81
C GLU A 135 6.03 2.06 -15.69
N GLN A 136 5.34 2.84 -16.53
CA GLN A 136 4.50 2.27 -17.56
C GLN A 136 5.36 1.51 -18.58
N TYR A 137 4.94 0.31 -18.95
CA TYR A 137 5.63 -0.45 -19.99
C TYR A 137 5.40 0.23 -21.35
N LYS A 138 6.43 0.88 -21.89
CA LYS A 138 6.41 1.35 -23.28
C LYS A 138 6.84 0.20 -24.18
N SER A 139 5.90 -0.36 -24.93
CA SER A 139 6.25 -1.22 -26.06
C SER A 139 6.98 -0.35 -27.09
N ASN A 140 8.22 -0.68 -27.43
CA ASN A 140 8.92 -0.06 -28.56
C ASN A 140 8.12 -0.37 -29.84
N LYS A 141 7.17 0.50 -30.22
CA LYS A 141 6.62 0.51 -31.56
C LYS A 141 7.73 1.08 -32.45
N ASN A 142 8.26 0.21 -33.33
CA ASN A 142 9.25 0.53 -34.33
C ASN A 142 8.97 1.89 -34.99
N VAL A 143 9.97 2.77 -34.94
CA VAL A 143 10.08 3.92 -35.84
C VAL A 143 10.26 3.32 -37.24
N ARG A 144 9.17 3.20 -38.00
CA ARG A 144 9.28 3.02 -39.45
C ARG A 144 9.75 4.35 -40.01
N ILE A 145 11.04 4.44 -40.28
CA ILE A 145 11.58 5.44 -41.20
C ILE A 145 11.08 5.00 -42.58
N ASN A 146 10.13 5.73 -43.14
CA ASN A 146 9.78 5.58 -44.54
C ASN A 146 10.96 6.13 -45.36
N THR A 147 11.66 5.24 -46.05
CA THR A 147 12.52 5.56 -47.20
C THR A 147 11.66 5.78 -48.43
#